data_AF-A0A959I6Q3-F1
#
_entry.id   AF-A0A959I6Q3-F1
#
_cell.length_a   1.000
_cell.length_b   1.000
_cell.length_c   1.000
_cell.angle_alpha   90.00
_cell.angle_beta   90.00
_cell.angle_gamma   90.00
#
_symmetry.space_group_name_H-M   'P 1'
#
loop_
_entity.id
_entity.type
_entity.pdbx_description
1 polymer ?
#
loop_
_entity_poly.entity_id
_entity_poly.type
_entity_poly.pdbx_seq_one_letter_code
_entity_poly.pdbx_strand_id
1 'polypeptide(L)'
;AERREPRSKFGSFRRQLWWDDLDLLYFAGYALWNYLTFPWLLTFPGVEIPSTSSWQEGEESWQSVTVDFPPHLATHCPRQVFYFDEQYRLRRHDYDPQVFASWARAAHYCTAHVQVEGVWIPTRRRVVPRLPDGRSRPFPVLVWIELDAVVFE
;
A
#
# COMPACT_ATOMS: atom_id res chain seq x y z
N ALA A 1 4.30 7.97 -26.34
CA ALA A 1 5.17 8.74 -25.42
C ALA A 1 5.95 7.76 -24.53
N GLU A 2 7.15 8.10 -24.08
CA GLU A 2 8.01 7.26 -23.23
C GLU A 2 8.68 8.12 -22.14
N ARG A 3 8.92 7.57 -20.95
CA ARG A 3 9.67 8.22 -19.87
C ARG A 3 10.67 7.26 -19.24
N ARG A 4 11.95 7.63 -19.31
CA ARG A 4 13.03 6.93 -18.60
C ARG A 4 13.05 7.39 -17.14
N GLU A 5 13.23 6.44 -16.23
CA GLU A 5 13.26 6.65 -14.78
C GLU A 5 12.06 7.44 -14.22
N PRO A 6 10.81 6.96 -14.41
CA PRO A 6 9.63 7.68 -13.95
C PRO A 6 9.66 7.98 -12.45
N ARG A 7 10.22 7.07 -11.62
CA ARG A 7 10.35 7.23 -10.17
C ARG A 7 11.15 8.48 -9.77
N SER A 8 12.24 8.80 -10.49
CA SER A 8 13.14 9.92 -10.15
C SER A 8 12.50 11.29 -10.38
N LYS A 9 11.35 11.34 -11.07
CA LYS A 9 10.61 12.56 -11.33
C LYS A 9 9.62 12.93 -10.21
N PHE A 10 9.25 11.98 -9.36
CA PHE A 10 8.43 12.23 -8.18
C PHE A 10 9.28 12.89 -7.07
N GLY A 11 8.67 13.79 -6.29
CA GLY A 11 9.36 14.59 -5.26
C GLY A 11 9.70 16.02 -5.69
N SER A 12 9.60 16.37 -6.97
CA SER A 12 9.62 17.78 -7.40
C SER A 12 8.32 18.49 -6.98
N PHE A 13 8.41 19.75 -6.54
CA PHE A 13 7.25 20.55 -6.14
C PHE A 13 6.14 20.59 -7.22
N ARG A 14 6.54 20.61 -8.49
CA ARG A 14 5.60 20.57 -9.63
C ARG A 14 4.76 19.28 -9.66
N ARG A 15 5.38 18.11 -9.45
CA ARG A 15 4.66 16.82 -9.49
C ARG A 15 3.89 16.51 -8.20
N GLN A 16 4.05 17.30 -7.14
CA GLN A 16 3.14 17.27 -5.99
C GLN A 16 1.80 17.95 -6.29
N LEU A 17 1.76 18.84 -7.29
CA LEU A 17 0.58 19.64 -7.64
C LEU A 17 -0.07 19.21 -8.96
N TRP A 18 0.70 18.65 -9.91
CA TRP A 18 0.23 18.33 -11.26
C TRP A 18 0.80 17.00 -11.74
N TRP A 19 -0.08 16.07 -12.11
CA TRP A 19 0.29 14.78 -12.70
C TRP A 19 -0.06 14.76 -14.18
N ASP A 20 0.79 14.12 -14.97
CA ASP A 20 0.48 13.77 -16.37
C ASP A 20 0.08 12.29 -16.51
N ASP A 21 -0.40 11.89 -17.70
CA ASP A 21 -0.88 10.52 -17.96
C ASP A 21 0.20 9.44 -17.66
N LEU A 22 1.47 9.75 -17.88
CA LEU A 22 2.56 8.81 -17.61
C LEU A 22 2.87 8.69 -16.10
N ASP A 23 2.64 9.75 -15.32
CA ASP A 23 2.73 9.66 -13.85
C ASP A 23 1.62 8.78 -13.29
N LEU A 24 0.39 8.97 -13.78
CA LEU A 24 -0.75 8.15 -13.39
C LEU A 24 -0.52 6.69 -13.78
N LEU A 25 -0.06 6.43 -15.01
CA LEU A 25 0.25 5.08 -15.48
C LEU A 25 1.32 4.41 -14.62
N TYR A 26 2.42 5.12 -14.32
CA TYR A 26 3.46 4.59 -13.45
C TYR A 26 2.91 4.30 -12.05
N PHE A 27 2.16 5.24 -11.46
CA PHE A 27 1.58 5.08 -10.13
C PHE A 27 0.64 3.89 -10.05
N ALA A 28 -0.33 3.80 -10.95
CA ALA A 28 -1.28 2.70 -11.01
C ALA A 28 -0.56 1.37 -11.25
N GLY A 29 0.44 1.34 -12.14
CA GLY A 29 1.21 0.15 -12.46
C GLY A 29 1.95 -0.41 -11.24
N TYR A 30 2.75 0.41 -10.55
CA TYR A 30 3.48 -0.09 -9.38
C TYR A 30 2.51 -0.40 -8.22
N ALA A 31 1.47 0.41 -8.00
CA ALA A 31 0.48 0.18 -6.95
C ALA A 31 -0.23 -1.17 -7.14
N LEU A 32 -0.81 -1.42 -8.33
CA LEU A 32 -1.45 -2.70 -8.64
C LEU A 32 -0.49 -3.88 -8.55
N TRP A 33 0.75 -3.72 -9.04
CA TRP A 33 1.76 -4.76 -8.90
C TRP A 33 2.02 -5.12 -7.43
N ASN A 34 2.18 -4.12 -6.55
CA ASN A 34 2.33 -4.37 -5.09
C ASN A 34 1.10 -5.10 -4.52
N TYR A 35 -0.10 -4.73 -4.95
CA TYR A 35 -1.35 -5.28 -4.41
C TYR A 35 -1.63 -6.71 -4.86
N LEU A 36 -1.29 -7.03 -6.11
CA LEU A 36 -1.51 -8.34 -6.73
C LEU A 36 -0.39 -9.33 -6.38
N THR A 37 0.82 -8.86 -6.10
CA THR A 37 1.93 -9.72 -5.67
C THR A 37 1.98 -9.94 -4.16
N PHE A 38 1.17 -9.23 -3.39
CA PHE A 38 0.99 -9.52 -1.96
C PHE A 38 0.22 -10.84 -1.77
N PRO A 39 0.64 -11.76 -0.88
CA PRO A 39 1.67 -11.57 0.15
C PRO A 39 3.11 -11.93 -0.28
N TRP A 40 3.33 -12.53 -1.44
CA TRP A 40 4.66 -12.94 -1.92
C TRP A 40 5.67 -11.79 -2.02
N LEU A 41 5.20 -10.57 -2.23
CA LEU A 41 6.05 -9.37 -2.19
C LEU A 41 6.92 -9.31 -0.91
N LEU A 42 6.41 -9.83 0.21
CA LEU A 42 7.13 -9.86 1.49
C LEU A 42 8.27 -10.89 1.54
N THR A 43 8.34 -11.82 0.59
CA THR A 43 9.36 -12.87 0.53
C THR A 43 10.46 -12.57 -0.50
N PHE A 44 10.43 -11.39 -1.12
CA PHE A 44 11.40 -11.04 -2.16
C PHE A 44 12.79 -10.80 -1.55
N PRO A 45 13.89 -11.08 -2.29
CA PRO A 45 15.24 -10.87 -1.80
C PRO A 45 15.50 -9.44 -1.33
N GLY A 46 16.04 -9.29 -0.12
CA GLY A 46 16.36 -8.00 0.47
C GLY A 46 15.20 -7.30 1.17
N VAL A 47 14.01 -7.91 1.23
CA VAL A 47 12.92 -7.45 2.09
C VAL A 47 13.20 -7.88 3.54
N GLU A 48 13.10 -6.94 4.47
CA GLU A 48 13.36 -7.16 5.90
C GLU A 48 12.12 -6.86 6.73
N ILE A 49 11.96 -7.59 7.84
CA ILE A 49 10.88 -7.38 8.82
C ILE A 49 11.50 -6.99 10.15
N PRO A 50 11.80 -5.69 10.37
CA PRO A 50 12.51 -5.25 11.57
C PRO A 50 11.69 -5.37 12.86
N SER A 51 10.35 -5.31 12.78
CA SER A 51 9.52 -5.34 13.98
C SER A 51 8.08 -5.77 13.71
N THR A 52 7.48 -6.29 14.77
CA THR A 52 6.06 -6.64 14.83
C THR A 52 5.48 -6.12 16.13
N SER A 53 4.28 -5.54 16.12
CA SER A 53 3.61 -5.06 17.34
C SER A 53 2.12 -5.39 17.31
N SER A 54 1.46 -5.37 18.46
CA SER A 54 -0.01 -5.30 18.47
C SER A 54 -0.48 -3.91 18.06
N TRP A 55 -1.66 -3.84 17.46
CA TRP A 55 -2.35 -2.62 17.09
C TRP A 55 -3.83 -2.74 17.45
N GLN A 56 -4.38 -1.73 18.11
CA GLN A 56 -5.80 -1.68 18.45
C GLN A 56 -6.53 -0.78 17.45
N GLU A 57 -7.39 -1.36 16.62
CA GLU A 57 -8.26 -0.63 15.69
C GLU A 57 -9.72 -0.70 16.19
N GLY A 58 -10.16 0.34 16.91
CA GLY A 58 -11.47 0.31 17.55
C GLY A 58 -11.53 -0.79 18.62
N GLU A 59 -12.38 -1.79 18.39
CA GLU A 59 -12.54 -2.97 19.24
C GLU A 59 -11.75 -4.19 18.72
N GLU A 60 -11.13 -4.09 17.54
CA GLU A 60 -10.34 -5.18 16.95
C GLU A 60 -8.85 -5.07 17.34
N SER A 61 -8.24 -6.21 17.66
CA SER A 61 -6.79 -6.33 17.86
C SER A 61 -6.15 -6.93 16.62
N TRP A 62 -5.17 -6.22 16.04
CA TRP A 62 -4.44 -6.63 14.84
C TRP A 62 -2.95 -6.81 15.14
N GLN A 63 -2.31 -7.69 14.39
CA GLN A 63 -0.86 -7.82 14.34
C GLN A 63 -0.30 -6.86 13.29
N SER A 64 0.51 -5.89 13.72
CA SER A 64 1.27 -5.03 12.83
C SER A 64 2.63 -5.67 12.49
N VAL A 65 3.08 -5.47 11.26
CA VAL A 65 4.37 -5.91 10.73
C VAL A 65 4.99 -4.74 9.99
N THR A 66 6.09 -4.21 10.52
CA THR A 66 6.89 -3.21 9.81
C THR A 66 7.79 -3.92 8.82
N VAL A 67 7.83 -3.43 7.58
CA VAL A 67 8.58 -4.02 6.48
C VAL A 67 9.46 -2.96 5.84
N ASP A 68 10.74 -3.28 5.66
CA ASP A 68 11.70 -2.49 4.91
C ASP A 68 11.95 -3.14 3.54
N PHE A 69 11.72 -2.36 2.48
CA PHE A 69 11.89 -2.77 1.10
C PHE A 69 13.21 -2.26 0.53
N PRO A 70 13.92 -3.08 -0.27
CA PRO A 70 15.14 -2.67 -0.92
C PRO A 70 14.85 -1.68 -2.06
N PRO A 71 15.80 -0.79 -2.41
CA PRO A 71 15.56 0.32 -3.35
C PRO A 71 15.25 -0.12 -4.78
N HIS A 72 15.56 -1.36 -5.15
CA HIS A 72 15.28 -1.91 -6.48
C HIS A 72 13.82 -2.36 -6.64
N LEU A 73 13.05 -2.52 -5.55
CA LEU A 73 11.62 -2.83 -5.61
C LEU A 73 10.81 -1.54 -5.69
N ALA A 74 9.95 -1.46 -6.71
CA ALA A 74 9.07 -0.32 -6.92
C ALA A 74 7.88 -0.37 -5.95
N THR A 75 8.10 0.03 -4.69
CA THR A 75 7.05 0.11 -3.67
C THR A 75 6.73 1.57 -3.31
N HIS A 76 5.64 1.81 -2.55
CA HIS A 76 5.17 3.15 -2.19
C HIS A 76 6.23 3.98 -1.44
N CYS A 77 6.95 3.37 -0.51
CA CYS A 77 8.08 3.94 0.21
C CYS A 77 8.97 2.83 0.80
N PRO A 78 10.21 3.15 1.20
CA PRO A 78 11.14 2.14 1.72
C PRO A 78 10.61 1.39 2.95
N ARG A 79 9.96 2.07 3.89
CA ARG A 79 9.37 1.47 5.09
C ARG A 79 7.86 1.54 5.05
N GLN A 80 7.18 0.41 5.26
CA GLN A 80 5.72 0.30 5.25
C GLN A 80 5.26 -0.56 6.42
N VAL A 81 3.99 -0.47 6.81
CA VAL A 81 3.42 -1.27 7.91
C VAL A 81 2.18 -2.00 7.42
N PHE A 82 2.12 -3.31 7.62
CA PHE A 82 0.99 -4.16 7.27
C PHE A 82 0.30 -4.63 8.54
N TYR A 83 -1.02 -4.61 8.56
CA TYR A 83 -1.84 -4.99 9.72
C TYR A 83 -2.72 -6.17 9.36
N PHE A 84 -2.63 -7.22 10.18
CA PHE A 84 -3.32 -8.48 9.99
C PHE A 84 -4.30 -8.74 11.13
N ASP A 85 -5.48 -9.26 10.81
CA ASP A 85 -6.35 -9.79 11.86
C ASP A 85 -5.93 -11.20 12.32
N GLU A 86 -6.68 -11.77 13.25
CA GLU A 86 -6.44 -13.09 13.82
C GLU A 86 -6.48 -14.24 12.79
N GLN A 87 -7.09 -14.02 11.61
CA GLN A 87 -7.12 -14.97 10.51
C GLN A 87 -6.01 -14.70 9.47
N TYR A 88 -5.04 -13.85 9.81
CA TYR A 88 -3.94 -13.43 8.95
C TYR A 88 -4.38 -12.73 7.66
N ARG A 89 -5.57 -12.10 7.67
CA ARG A 89 -6.04 -11.28 6.53
C ARG A 89 -5.45 -9.89 6.65
N LEU A 90 -4.91 -9.35 5.56
CA LEU A 90 -4.46 -7.97 5.52
C LEU A 90 -5.66 -7.02 5.68
N ARG A 91 -5.76 -6.30 6.80
CA ARG A 91 -6.85 -5.36 7.09
C ARG A 91 -6.48 -3.92 6.77
N ARG A 92 -5.21 -3.59 6.93
CA ARG A 92 -4.70 -2.23 6.69
C ARG A 92 -3.25 -2.28 6.24
N HIS A 93 -2.87 -1.33 5.39
CA HIS A 93 -1.53 -1.13 4.89
C HIS A 93 -1.17 0.35 4.97
N ASP A 94 -0.09 0.67 5.66
CA ASP A 94 0.31 2.03 5.95
C ASP A 94 1.62 2.35 5.26
N TYR A 95 1.63 3.48 4.55
CA TYR A 95 2.80 3.99 3.84
C TYR A 95 2.73 5.51 3.73
N ASP A 96 3.87 6.12 3.47
CA ASP A 96 4.00 7.55 3.25
C ASP A 96 4.24 7.73 1.74
N PRO A 97 3.18 7.96 0.94
CA PRO A 97 3.33 8.03 -0.50
C PRO A 97 4.12 9.29 -0.87
N GLN A 98 5.43 9.11 -1.07
CA GLN A 98 6.37 10.16 -1.46
C GLN A 98 5.97 10.85 -2.79
N VAL A 99 5.04 10.25 -3.54
CA VAL A 99 4.52 10.73 -4.82
C VAL A 99 3.48 11.85 -4.72
N PHE A 100 2.70 11.95 -3.63
CA PHE A 100 1.61 12.94 -3.51
C PHE A 100 2.08 14.20 -2.78
N ALA A 101 2.68 14.04 -1.59
CA ALA A 101 3.31 15.12 -0.84
C ALA A 101 4.20 14.53 0.25
N SER A 102 5.26 15.23 0.64
CA SER A 102 6.16 14.79 1.72
C SER A 102 5.48 14.65 3.09
N TRP A 103 4.31 15.28 3.28
CA TRP A 103 3.49 15.19 4.49
C TRP A 103 2.35 14.18 4.39
N ALA A 104 2.09 13.61 3.21
CA ALA A 104 1.00 12.68 3.02
C ALA A 104 1.31 11.36 3.74
N ARG A 105 0.37 10.90 4.57
CA ARG A 105 0.41 9.60 5.23
C ARG A 105 -0.87 8.87 4.90
N ALA A 106 -0.74 7.65 4.40
CA ALA A 106 -1.86 6.86 3.93
C ALA A 106 -2.20 5.75 4.93
N ALA A 107 -3.48 5.60 5.21
CA ALA A 107 -4.06 4.38 5.76
C ALA A 107 -4.86 3.69 4.65
N HIS A 108 -4.37 2.54 4.19
CA HIS A 108 -4.96 1.78 3.09
C HIS A 108 -5.72 0.58 3.67
N TYR A 109 -7.03 0.74 3.84
CA TYR A 109 -7.90 -0.33 4.33
C TYR A 109 -8.21 -1.34 3.24
N CYS A 110 -8.14 -2.62 3.61
CA CYS A 110 -8.35 -3.77 2.75
C CYS A 110 -9.54 -4.58 3.28
N THR A 111 -10.55 -4.80 2.46
CA THR A 111 -11.80 -5.48 2.83
C THR A 111 -12.29 -6.39 1.71
N ALA A 112 -13.41 -7.08 1.96
CA ALA A 112 -14.04 -8.02 1.03
C ALA A 112 -13.04 -9.08 0.52
N HIS A 113 -12.34 -9.74 1.45
CA HIS A 113 -11.38 -10.77 1.12
C HIS A 113 -12.05 -11.98 0.49
N VAL A 114 -11.45 -12.48 -0.57
CA VAL A 114 -11.75 -13.78 -1.17
C VAL A 114 -10.58 -14.70 -0.97
N GLN A 115 -10.82 -16.01 -0.93
CA GLN A 115 -9.74 -17.00 -0.87
C GLN A 115 -9.47 -17.54 -2.27
N VAL A 116 -8.23 -17.44 -2.72
CA VAL A 116 -7.75 -18.01 -3.98
C VAL A 116 -6.60 -18.95 -3.64
N GLU A 117 -6.76 -20.25 -3.90
CA GLU A 117 -5.75 -21.28 -3.60
C GLU A 117 -5.22 -21.23 -2.15
N GLY A 118 -6.12 -20.96 -1.19
CA GLY A 118 -5.75 -20.87 0.23
C GLY A 118 -5.25 -19.49 0.68
N VAL A 119 -4.98 -18.57 -0.24
CA VAL A 119 -4.48 -17.22 0.06
C VAL A 119 -5.63 -16.22 0.14
N TRP A 120 -5.66 -15.40 1.20
CA TRP A 120 -6.63 -14.32 1.35
C TRP A 120 -6.24 -13.09 0.52
N ILE A 121 -7.07 -12.74 -0.46
CA ILE A 121 -6.87 -11.59 -1.34
C ILE A 121 -7.97 -10.54 -1.10
N PRO A 122 -7.64 -9.30 -0.70
CA PRO A 122 -8.64 -8.24 -0.59
C PRO A 122 -9.09 -7.76 -1.97
N THR A 123 -10.41 -7.70 -2.18
CA THR A 123 -11.00 -7.21 -3.45
C THR A 123 -11.43 -5.74 -3.38
N ARG A 124 -11.54 -5.18 -2.18
CA ARG A 124 -11.87 -3.75 -1.98
C ARG A 124 -10.78 -3.07 -1.19
N ARG A 125 -10.38 -1.92 -1.68
CA ARG A 125 -9.24 -1.15 -1.18
C ARG A 125 -9.61 0.32 -1.11
N ARG A 126 -9.48 0.91 0.08
CA ARG A 126 -9.82 2.31 0.33
C ARG A 126 -8.68 3.01 1.07
N VAL A 127 -8.11 4.03 0.42
CA VAL A 127 -7.02 4.82 0.99
C VAL A 127 -7.58 6.12 1.54
N VAL A 128 -7.22 6.42 2.79
CA VAL A 128 -7.61 7.63 3.48
C VAL A 128 -6.42 8.26 4.22
N PRO A 129 -6.48 9.54 4.62
CA PRO A 129 -5.41 10.17 5.38
C PRO A 129 -5.16 9.48 6.72
N ARG A 130 -3.89 9.39 7.10
CA ARG A 130 -3.43 8.92 8.41
C ARG A 130 -2.86 10.08 9.23
N LEU A 131 -3.19 10.12 10.51
CA LEU A 131 -2.76 11.14 11.45
C LEU A 131 -1.41 10.81 12.10
N PRO A 132 -0.78 11.78 12.79
CA PRO A 132 0.50 11.55 13.46
C PRO A 132 0.50 10.44 14.52
N ASP A 133 -0.65 10.19 15.14
CA ASP A 133 -0.88 9.11 16.12
C ASP A 133 -1.14 7.74 15.45
N GLY A 134 -1.09 7.66 14.12
CA GLY A 134 -1.36 6.44 13.36
C GLY A 134 -2.86 6.16 13.15
N ARG A 135 -3.78 6.97 13.67
CA ARG A 135 -5.22 6.81 13.40
C ARG A 135 -5.57 7.29 11.99
N SER A 136 -6.57 6.69 11.38
CA SER A 136 -7.07 7.15 10.09
C SER A 136 -8.11 8.27 10.25
N ARG A 137 -8.28 9.09 9.21
CA ARG A 137 -9.46 9.94 9.03
C ARG A 137 -10.30 9.37 7.91
N PRO A 138 -11.60 9.10 8.09
CA PRO A 138 -12.41 8.40 7.09
C PRO A 138 -12.64 9.18 5.79
N PHE A 139 -12.38 10.49 5.78
CA PHE A 139 -12.54 11.38 4.64
C PHE A 139 -11.42 12.44 4.58
N PRO A 140 -10.99 12.88 3.39
CA PRO A 140 -11.39 12.41 2.06
C PRO A 140 -10.91 10.99 1.73
N VAL A 141 -11.62 10.31 0.82
CA VAL A 141 -11.11 9.09 0.19
C VAL A 141 -10.13 9.52 -0.90
N LEU A 142 -8.89 9.06 -0.79
CA LEU A 142 -7.82 9.42 -1.72
C LEU A 142 -7.76 8.46 -2.90
N VAL A 143 -7.96 7.18 -2.65
CA VAL A 143 -7.99 6.12 -3.67
C VAL A 143 -9.06 5.10 -3.29
N TRP A 144 -9.80 4.64 -4.28
CA TRP A 144 -10.72 3.52 -4.17
C TRP A 144 -10.47 2.56 -5.34
N ILE A 145 -10.16 1.31 -5.01
CA ILE A 145 -9.98 0.23 -5.99
C ILE A 145 -10.93 -0.91 -5.65
N GLU A 146 -11.59 -1.44 -6.67
CA GLU A 146 -12.40 -2.65 -6.60
C GLU A 146 -11.92 -3.64 -7.66
N LEU A 147 -11.83 -4.91 -7.28
CA LEU A 147 -11.52 -6.02 -8.18
C LEU A 147 -12.73 -6.94 -8.22
N ASP A 148 -13.28 -7.15 -9.42
CA ASP A 148 -14.47 -7.98 -9.58
C ASP A 148 -14.16 -9.48 -9.50
N ALA A 149 -12.98 -9.89 -9.97
CA ALA A 149 -12.52 -11.26 -9.95
C ALA A 149 -11.00 -11.33 -9.78
N VAL A 150 -10.55 -12.33 -9.04
CA VAL A 150 -9.13 -12.69 -8.90
C VAL A 150 -9.01 -14.20 -9.02
N VAL A 151 -8.18 -14.65 -9.96
CA VAL A 151 -7.84 -16.05 -10.20
C VAL A 151 -6.33 -16.16 -10.38
N PHE A 152 -5.74 -17.28 -9.95
CA PHE A 152 -4.38 -17.66 -10.34
C PHE A 152 -4.48 -18.66 -11.50
N GLU A 153 -3.56 -18.55 -12.45
CA GLU A 153 -3.40 -19.46 -13.59
C GLU A 153 -2.08 -20.21 -13.48
#